data_AF-A0A853A8P5-F1
#
_entry.id   AF-A0A853A8P5-F1
#
_cell.length_a   1.000
_cell.length_b   1.000
_cell.length_c   1.000
_cell.angle_alpha   90.00
_cell.angle_beta   90.00
_cell.angle_gamma   90.00
#
_symmetry.space_group_name_H-M   'P 1'
#
loop_
_entity.id
_entity.type
_entity.pdbx_description
1 polymer ?
#
loop_
_entity_poly.entity_id
_entity_poly.type
_entity_poly.pdbx_seq_one_letter_code
_entity_poly.pdbx_strand_id
1 'polypeptide(L)' 'MRIVAVWRSDEGALHVLPPCGRCREFIRQIDPANLDTEVFLGRVESRWLRELLPANEWPSPLD' A
#
# COMPACT_ATOMS: atom_id res chain seq x y z
N MET A 1 0.18 -0.84 12.00
CA MET A 1 -1.04 -0.11 11.52
C MET A 1 -1.73 -0.96 10.46
N ARG A 2 -3.03 -0.76 10.19
CA ARG A 2 -3.76 -1.47 9.12
C ARG A 2 -4.55 -0.48 8.27
N ILE A 3 -4.54 -0.66 6.95
CA ILE A 3 -5.28 0.19 6.00
C ILE A 3 -6.00 -0.63 4.93
N VAL A 4 -7.06 -0.05 4.36
CA VAL A 4 -7.79 -0.59 3.22
C VAL A 4 -8.30 0.56 2.36
N ALA A 5 -8.27 0.43 1.04
CA ALA A 5 -8.99 1.31 0.14
C ALA A 5 -10.25 0.60 -0.36
N VAL A 6 -11.37 1.29 -0.32
CA VAL A 6 -12.67 0.75 -0.73
C VAL A 6 -13.33 1.66 -1.75
N TRP A 7 -14.07 1.07 -2.67
CA TRP A 7 -14.92 1.78 -3.61
C TRP A 7 -16.30 1.13 -3.64
N ARG A 8 -17.34 1.94 -3.84
CA ARG A 8 -18.71 1.48 -4.03
C ARG A 8 -19.09 1.71 -5.49
N SER A 9 -19.53 0.65 -6.17
CA SER A 9 -20.04 0.76 -7.54
C SER A 9 -21.37 1.49 -7.60
N ASP A 10 -21.79 1.88 -8.80
CA ASP A 10 -23.07 2.55 -9.02
C ASP A 10 -24.27 1.64 -8.64
N GLU A 11 -24.09 0.33 -8.72
CA GLU A 11 -25.05 -0.70 -8.25
C GLU A 11 -24.97 -0.96 -6.74
N GLY A 12 -24.10 -0.24 -6.03
CA GLY A 12 -23.97 -0.30 -4.58
C GLY A 12 -23.02 -1.39 -4.05
N ALA A 13 -22.36 -2.17 -4.92
CA ALA A 13 -21.43 -3.21 -4.52
C ALA A 13 -20.13 -2.60 -3.93
N LEU A 14 -19.59 -3.21 -2.86
CA LEU A 14 -18.34 -2.78 -2.25
C LEU A 14 -17.15 -3.58 -2.81
N HIS A 15 -16.12 -2.87 -3.24
CA HIS A 15 -14.88 -3.41 -3.75
C HIS A 15 -13.72 -2.97 -2.87
N VAL A 16 -12.82 -3.91 -2.57
CA VAL A 16 -11.49 -3.58 -2.04
C VAL A 16 -10.60 -3.27 -3.23
N LEU A 17 -9.89 -2.15 -3.16
CA LEU A 17 -8.95 -1.72 -4.19
C LEU A 17 -7.53 -1.79 -3.63
N PRO A 18 -6.57 -2.40 -4.34
CA PRO A 18 -5.16 -2.23 -4.01
C PRO A 18 -4.79 -0.74 -4.08
N PRO A 19 -4.02 -0.19 -3.12
CA PRO A 19 -3.53 1.17 -3.25
C PRO A 19 -2.65 1.28 -4.50
N CYS A 20 -2.77 2.36 -5.26
CA CYS A 20 -1.91 2.61 -6.41
C CYS A 20 -0.48 2.95 -5.97
N GLY A 21 0.48 2.94 -6.91
CA GLY A 21 1.89 3.23 -6.60
C GLY A 21 2.10 4.57 -5.88
N ARG A 22 1.39 5.63 -6.30
CA ARG A 22 1.46 6.95 -5.66
C ARG A 22 0.98 6.92 -4.20
N CYS A 23 -0.10 6.19 -3.90
CA CYS A 23 -0.57 6.05 -2.52
C CYS A 23 0.44 5.29 -1.66
N ARG A 24 1.02 4.21 -2.19
CA ARG A 24 2.03 3.41 -1.49
C ARG A 24 3.24 4.27 -1.11
N GLU A 25 3.76 5.03 -2.07
CA GLU A 25 4.88 5.95 -1.85
C GLU A 25 4.51 7.05 -0.86
N PHE A 26 3.34 7.67 -1.01
CA PHE A 26 2.90 8.73 -0.10
C PHE A 26 2.80 8.24 1.35
N ILE A 27 2.27 7.02 1.58
CA ILE A 27 2.21 6.42 2.91
C ILE A 27 3.62 6.24 3.50
N ARG A 28 4.60 5.78 2.71
CA ARG A 28 6.01 5.73 3.13
C ARG A 28 6.49 7.15 3.47
N GLN A 29 6.28 8.14 2.59
CA GLN A 29 6.85 9.48 2.76
C GLN A 29 6.42 10.17 4.06
N ILE A 30 5.22 9.88 4.55
CA ILE A 30 4.73 10.37 5.85
C ILE A 30 5.63 9.89 7.00
N ASP A 31 5.97 8.61 7.01
CA ASP A 31 6.84 8.00 8.04
C ASP A 31 7.47 6.71 7.47
N PRO A 32 8.82 6.58 7.48
CA PRO A 32 9.51 5.33 7.10
C PRO A 32 8.98 4.07 7.79
N ALA A 33 8.53 4.17 9.05
CA ALA A 33 7.98 3.05 9.81
C ALA A 33 6.66 2.52 9.21
N ASN A 34 6.00 3.28 8.34
CA ASN A 34 4.78 2.83 7.66
C ASN A 34 5.02 1.68 6.69
N LEU A 35 6.27 1.31 6.39
CA LEU A 35 6.60 0.07 5.68
C LEU A 35 6.07 -1.19 6.42
N ASP A 36 5.83 -1.09 7.74
CA ASP A 36 5.15 -2.10 8.58
C ASP A 36 3.62 -1.95 8.63
N THR A 37 3.04 -1.22 7.68
CA THR A 37 1.58 -1.16 7.54
C THR A 37 1.07 -2.39 6.81
N GLU A 38 0.12 -3.11 7.41
CA GLU A 38 -0.62 -4.18 6.76
C GLU A 38 -1.72 -3.56 5.87
N VAL A 39 -1.69 -3.89 4.58
CA VAL A 39 -2.58 -3.39 3.54
C VAL A 39 -3.50 -4.52 3.11
N PHE A 40 -4.81 -4.35 3.30
CA PHE A 40 -5.81 -5.28 2.77
C PHE A 40 -5.99 -5.10 1.27
N LEU A 41 -5.88 -6.20 0.52
CA LEU A 41 -6.06 -6.27 -0.93
C LEU A 41 -7.37 -6.97 -1.32
N GLY A 42 -7.99 -7.67 -0.37
CA GLY A 42 -9.27 -8.33 -0.53
C GLY A 42 -9.81 -8.78 0.82
N ARG A 43 -10.87 -9.60 0.80
CA ARG A 43 -11.52 -10.11 2.03
C ARG A 43 -10.59 -10.99 2.88
N VAL A 44 -9.68 -11.72 2.24
CA VAL A 44 -8.80 -12.71 2.87
C VAL A 44 -7.32 -12.48 2.55
N GLU A 45 -7.02 -11.43 1.80
CA GLU A 45 -5.66 -11.13 1.36
C GLU A 45 -5.19 -9.79 1.95
N SER A 46 -4.06 -9.84 2.63
CA SER A 46 -3.29 -8.67 3.06
C SER A 46 -1.79 -8.88 2.79
N ARG A 47 -1.07 -7.76 2.66
CA ARG A 47 0.39 -7.70 2.50
C ARG A 47 0.94 -6.52 3.29
N TRP A 48 2.20 -6.60 3.71
CA TRP A 48 2.91 -5.45 4.26
C TRP A 48 3.21 -4.43 3.15
N LEU A 49 3.21 -3.14 3.47
CA LEU A 49 3.51 -2.08 2.49
C LEU A 49 4.88 -2.29 1.82
N ARG A 50 5.88 -2.76 2.58
CA ARG A 50 7.21 -3.12 2.07
C ARG A 50 7.19 -4.16 0.94
N GLU A 51 6.20 -5.05 0.90
CA GLU A 51 6.04 -6.04 -0.17
C GLU A 51 5.39 -5.44 -1.42
N LEU A 52 4.60 -4.38 -1.24
CA LEU A 52 3.89 -3.67 -2.32
C LEU A 52 4.72 -2.52 -2.93
N LEU A 53 5.82 -2.15 -2.28
CA LEU A 53 6.77 -1.12 -2.71
C LEU A 53 8.21 -1.67 -2.59
N PRO A 54 8.62 -2.60 -3.47
CA PRO A 54 9.95 -3.19 -3.44
C PRO A 54 11.02 -2.16 -3.81
N ALA A 55 12.25 -2.36 -3.33
CA ALA A 55 13.38 -1.45 -3.58
C ALA A 55 13.05 0.01 -3.25
N ASN A 56 12.41 0.25 -2.09
CA ASN A 56 11.98 1.57 -1.62
C ASN A 56 13.10 2.40 -0.97
N GLU A 57 14.34 1.92 -1.02
CA GLU A 57 15.52 2.64 -0.56
C GLU A 57 16.27 3.24 -1.74
N TRP A 58 16.92 4.37 -1.52
CA TRP A 58 17.81 4.94 -2.54
C TRP A 58 19.01 4.00 -2.72
N PRO A 59 19.41 3.66 -3.96
CA PRO A 59 20.57 2.83 -4.17
C PRO A 59 21.84 3.53 -3.68
N SER A 60 22.84 2.74 -3.29
CA SER A 60 24.18 3.27 -3.07
C SER A 60 24.72 3.91 -4.36
N PRO A 61 25.56 4.96 -4.26
CA PRO A 61 26.32 5.45 -5.40
C PRO A 61 27.10 4.32 -6.09
N LEU A 62 27.25 4.40 -7.40
CA LEU A 62 27.98 3.40 -8.18
C LEU A 62 29.49 3.49 -7.96
N ASP A 63 29.99 4.66 -7.55
CA ASP A 63 31.36 4.99 -7.17
C ASP A 63 31.37 6.12 -6.12
#